data_AF-A0A969W0H2-F1
#
_entry.id   AF-A0A969W0H2-F1
#
_cell.length_a   1.000
_cell.length_b   1.000
_cell.length_c   1.000
_cell.angle_alpha   90.00
_cell.angle_beta   90.00
_cell.angle_gamma   90.00
#
_symmetry.space_group_name_H-M   'P 1'
#
loop_
_entity.id
_entity.type
_entity.pdbx_description
1 polymer ?
#
loop_
_entity_poly.entity_id
_entity_poly.type
_entity_poly.pdbx_seq_one_letter_code
_entity_poly.pdbx_strand_id
1 'polypeptide(L)'
;MYDEPFADSSQIPTYLVSKAARSAVTVALSGDAGDELFGGYNRYFWGPRIWAKLDWMPHALRRGLGSAIGAVPLAAWDSVGTLTGGRVARPGDKAHRLAARLRDVRTIDDLYRSLVSEWPGDAMVGGLNHPNRSILDDPLPVALGGDAAARMMAQDMRTYLPDAFCARSTASAMAVSLETRVPFLDPGVIAASARLPMAMKIRGGPRQVVAAANPLPPRPARVDRAPQGRFRHPRRRMAAWTAACLGR
;
A
#
# COMPACT_ATOMS: atom_id res chain seq x y z
N MET A 1 -19.33 -11.22 -5.32
CA MET A 1 -18.75 -10.13 -4.51
C MET A 1 -17.59 -9.51 -5.26
N TYR A 2 -16.63 -10.30 -5.73
CA TYR A 2 -15.66 -9.88 -6.74
C TYR A 2 -15.95 -10.64 -8.02
N ASP A 3 -16.03 -9.91 -9.14
CA ASP A 3 -16.29 -10.49 -10.46
C ASP A 3 -15.00 -10.74 -11.27
N GLU A 4 -13.85 -10.35 -10.69
CA GLU A 4 -12.50 -10.56 -11.23
C GLU A 4 -11.59 -11.22 -10.18
N PRO A 5 -10.46 -11.85 -10.58
CA PRO A 5 -9.49 -12.40 -9.64
C PRO A 5 -8.97 -11.31 -8.72
N PHE A 6 -9.34 -11.39 -7.44
CA PHE A 6 -8.95 -10.43 -6.43
C PHE A 6 -8.15 -11.16 -5.35
N ALA A 7 -6.90 -10.77 -5.11
CA ALA A 7 -5.95 -11.49 -4.26
C ALA A 7 -5.54 -10.64 -3.04
N ASP A 8 -6.40 -10.59 -2.04
CA ASP A 8 -6.19 -9.86 -0.78
C ASP A 8 -6.65 -10.72 0.40
N SER A 9 -5.76 -10.97 1.35
CA SER A 9 -6.02 -11.86 2.48
C SER A 9 -7.13 -11.37 3.42
N SER A 10 -7.49 -10.09 3.36
CA SER A 10 -8.48 -9.46 4.24
C SER A 10 -9.89 -9.41 3.65
N GLN A 11 -10.11 -9.93 2.44
CA GLN A 11 -11.43 -9.92 1.80
C GLN A 11 -12.53 -10.59 2.63
N ILE A 12 -12.26 -11.80 3.13
CA ILE A 12 -13.21 -12.58 3.95
C ILE A 12 -13.47 -11.85 5.28
N PRO A 13 -12.44 -11.45 6.07
CA PRO A 13 -12.65 -10.64 7.26
C PRO A 13 -13.46 -9.37 7.01
N THR A 14 -13.19 -8.66 5.92
CA THR A 14 -13.89 -7.40 5.59
C THR A 14 -15.35 -7.64 5.27
N TYR A 15 -15.67 -8.70 4.52
CA TYR A 15 -17.05 -9.13 4.33
C TYR A 15 -17.75 -9.46 5.65
N LEU A 16 -17.10 -10.22 6.54
CA LEU A 16 -17.66 -10.61 7.83
C LEU A 16 -17.93 -9.38 8.72
N VAL A 17 -17.00 -8.43 8.77
CA VAL A 17 -17.16 -7.17 9.50
C VAL A 17 -18.29 -6.33 8.88
N SER A 18 -18.35 -6.21 7.56
CA SER A 18 -19.45 -5.51 6.88
C SER A 18 -20.80 -6.17 7.15
N LYS A 19 -20.87 -7.50 7.14
CA LYS A 19 -22.08 -8.27 7.45
C LYS A 19 -22.53 -8.03 8.90
N ALA A 20 -21.59 -8.03 9.84
CA ALA A 20 -21.87 -7.74 11.24
C ALA A 20 -22.31 -6.28 11.43
N ALA A 21 -21.66 -5.31 10.78
CA ALA A 21 -22.04 -3.90 10.86
C ALA A 21 -23.44 -3.67 10.26
N ARG A 22 -23.79 -4.35 9.17
CA ARG A 22 -25.09 -4.19 8.50
C ARG A 22 -26.28 -4.53 9.40
N SER A 23 -26.13 -5.46 10.33
CA SER A 23 -27.21 -5.81 11.26
C SER A 23 -27.58 -4.66 12.21
N ALA A 24 -26.65 -3.72 12.43
CA ALA A 24 -26.84 -2.58 13.32
C ALA A 24 -27.04 -1.24 12.56
N VAL A 25 -26.38 -1.04 11.42
CA VAL A 25 -26.39 0.23 10.68
C VAL A 25 -26.53 0.01 9.17
N THR A 26 -27.02 1.04 8.47
CA THR A 26 -27.06 1.07 7.00
C THR A 26 -25.87 1.80 6.39
N VAL A 27 -25.18 2.63 7.19
CA VAL A 27 -24.03 3.44 6.75
C VAL A 27 -22.89 3.29 7.76
N ALA A 28 -21.67 3.06 7.26
CA ALA A 28 -20.46 2.98 8.06
C ALA A 28 -19.37 3.93 7.51
N LEU A 29 -18.49 4.42 8.39
CA LEU A 29 -17.29 5.15 8.01
C LEU A 29 -16.12 4.16 7.90
N SER A 30 -15.47 4.13 6.73
CA SER A 30 -14.26 3.37 6.48
C SER A 30 -13.02 4.21 6.76
N GLY A 31 -11.98 3.56 7.28
CA GLY A 31 -10.66 4.14 7.49
C GLY A 31 -9.72 4.06 6.27
N ASP A 32 -10.23 3.65 5.10
CA ASP A 32 -9.42 3.58 3.87
C ASP A 32 -8.75 4.94 3.55
N ALA A 33 -7.62 4.92 2.84
CA ALA A 33 -6.76 6.08 2.51
C ALA A 33 -5.93 6.64 3.68
N GLY A 34 -6.15 6.21 4.92
CA GLY A 34 -5.39 6.70 6.07
C GLY A 34 -3.89 6.44 5.95
N ASP A 35 -3.52 5.20 5.63
CA ASP A 35 -2.11 4.80 5.53
C ASP A 35 -1.41 5.48 4.34
N GLU A 36 -2.11 5.64 3.21
CA GLU A 36 -1.59 6.32 2.02
C GLU A 36 -1.39 7.82 2.24
N LEU A 37 -2.28 8.48 3.00
CA LEU A 37 -2.16 9.90 3.30
C LEU A 37 -1.10 10.19 4.36
N PHE A 38 -0.99 9.35 5.39
CA PHE A 38 -0.18 9.62 6.56
C PHE A 38 1.06 8.72 6.70
N GLY A 39 1.34 7.85 5.73
CA GLY A 39 2.58 7.07 5.72
C GLY A 39 2.52 5.79 6.56
N GLY A 40 1.35 5.17 6.66
CA GLY A 40 1.04 3.96 7.45
C GLY A 40 1.79 2.69 7.07
N TYR A 41 2.23 2.57 5.81
CA TYR A 41 2.88 1.34 5.38
C TYR A 41 4.38 1.30 5.67
N ASN A 42 4.81 0.12 6.13
CA ASN A 42 6.23 -0.21 6.36
C ASN A 42 7.11 0.11 5.16
N ARG A 43 6.61 0.00 3.92
CA ARG A 43 7.37 0.30 2.70
C ARG A 43 7.82 1.75 2.62
N TYR A 44 7.04 2.70 3.12
CA TYR A 44 7.40 4.12 3.12
C TYR A 44 8.56 4.41 4.07
N PHE A 45 8.66 3.65 5.17
CA PHE A 45 9.75 3.79 6.14
C PHE A 45 11.00 3.00 5.76
N TRP A 46 10.82 1.73 5.38
CA TRP A 46 11.92 0.79 5.13
C TRP A 46 12.45 0.85 3.70
N GLY A 47 11.60 1.12 2.71
CA GLY A 47 11.99 1.18 1.31
C GLY A 47 13.14 2.16 1.07
N PRO A 48 12.97 3.46 1.38
CA PRO A 48 14.04 4.45 1.23
C PRO A 48 15.30 4.13 2.05
N ARG A 49 15.15 3.60 3.26
CA ARG A 49 16.28 3.24 4.13
C ARG A 49 17.10 2.08 3.60
N ILE A 50 16.42 1.04 3.10
CA ILE A 50 17.08 -0.11 2.50
C ILE A 50 17.74 0.32 1.19
N TRP A 51 17.04 1.12 0.38
CA TRP A 51 17.58 1.65 -0.87
C TRP A 51 18.86 2.45 -0.64
N ALA A 52 18.86 3.41 0.29
CA ALA A 52 20.05 4.22 0.61
C ALA A 52 21.27 3.37 1.01
N LYS A 53 21.06 2.19 1.61
CA LYS A 53 22.13 1.25 1.96
C LYS A 53 22.59 0.36 0.81
N LEU A 54 21.82 0.26 -0.28
CA LEU A 54 22.11 -0.60 -1.42
C LEU A 54 22.51 0.19 -2.67
N ASP A 55 22.13 1.47 -2.75
CA ASP A 55 22.30 2.31 -3.93
C ASP A 55 23.77 2.58 -4.28
N TRP A 56 24.64 2.65 -3.26
CA TRP A 56 26.09 2.79 -3.45
C TRP A 56 26.74 1.55 -4.12
N MET A 57 26.07 0.40 -4.08
CA MET A 57 26.60 -0.85 -4.60
C MET A 57 26.23 -1.02 -6.09
N PRO A 58 27.22 -1.19 -7.00
CA PRO A 58 26.95 -1.41 -8.42
C PRO A 58 26.04 -2.63 -8.64
N HIS A 59 25.12 -2.52 -9.61
CA HIS A 59 24.11 -3.56 -9.88
C HIS A 59 24.72 -4.94 -10.14
N ALA A 60 25.86 -5.02 -10.82
CA ALA A 60 26.56 -6.29 -11.07
C ALA A 60 26.93 -7.03 -9.79
N LEU A 61 27.42 -6.30 -8.76
CA LEU A 61 27.75 -6.88 -7.46
C LEU A 61 26.49 -7.31 -6.71
N ARG A 62 25.44 -6.48 -6.73
CA ARG A 62 24.14 -6.83 -6.13
C ARG A 62 23.57 -8.11 -6.75
N ARG A 63 23.65 -8.23 -8.07
CA ARG A 63 23.21 -9.41 -8.81
C ARG A 63 24.02 -10.65 -8.43
N GLY A 64 25.35 -10.54 -8.31
CA GLY A 64 26.21 -11.63 -7.85
C GLY A 64 25.84 -12.11 -6.45
N LEU A 65 25.68 -11.18 -5.51
CA LEU A 65 25.25 -11.49 -4.14
C LEU A 65 23.85 -12.13 -4.10
N GLY A 66 22.91 -11.58 -4.88
CA GLY A 66 21.56 -12.14 -4.98
C GLY A 66 21.57 -13.56 -5.55
N SER A 67 22.39 -13.84 -6.58
CA SER A 67 22.56 -15.20 -7.10
C SER A 67 23.18 -16.15 -6.08
N ALA A 68 24.17 -15.72 -5.32
CA ALA A 68 24.80 -16.54 -4.28
C ALA A 68 23.83 -16.87 -3.15
N ILE A 69 23.10 -15.88 -2.62
CA ILE A 69 22.09 -16.07 -1.57
C ILE A 69 20.96 -16.98 -2.08
N GLY A 70 20.53 -16.79 -3.33
CA GLY A 70 19.47 -17.57 -3.95
C GLY A 70 19.87 -18.99 -4.35
N ALA A 71 21.17 -19.31 -4.41
CA ALA A 71 21.66 -20.67 -4.67
C ALA A 71 21.63 -21.55 -3.41
N VAL A 72 21.63 -20.94 -2.21
CA VAL A 72 21.51 -21.66 -0.94
C VAL A 72 20.07 -22.16 -0.79
N PRO A 73 19.83 -23.46 -0.53
CA PRO A 73 18.47 -23.99 -0.36
C PRO A 73 17.72 -23.37 0.83
N LEU A 74 16.39 -23.27 0.70
CA LEU A 74 15.47 -22.80 1.75
C LEU A 74 15.75 -23.45 3.12
N ALA A 75 15.93 -24.76 3.15
CA ALA A 75 16.16 -25.54 4.37
C ALA A 75 17.47 -25.17 5.09
N ALA A 76 18.51 -24.75 4.36
CA ALA A 76 19.77 -24.32 4.96
C ALA A 76 19.59 -22.97 5.67
N TRP A 77 18.85 -22.04 5.07
CA TRP A 77 18.48 -20.78 5.72
C TRP A 77 17.59 -20.99 6.94
N ASP A 78 16.64 -21.92 6.86
CA ASP A 78 15.76 -22.26 7.99
C ASP A 78 16.56 -22.86 9.16
N SER A 79 17.58 -23.66 8.87
CA SER A 79 18.50 -24.19 9.89
C SER A 79 19.37 -23.11 10.55
N VAL A 80 19.76 -22.06 9.83
CA VAL A 80 20.45 -20.90 10.43
C VAL A 80 19.48 -20.09 11.32
N GLY A 81 18.20 -20.02 10.95
CA GLY A 81 17.18 -19.36 11.77
C GLY A 81 16.91 -20.04 13.10
N THR A 82 16.95 -21.38 13.14
CA THR A 82 16.79 -22.13 14.39
C THR A 82 18.01 -21.95 15.30
N LEU A 83 19.22 -21.91 14.73
CA LEU A 83 20.47 -21.64 15.47
C LEU A 83 20.55 -20.22 16.06
N THR A 84 19.91 -19.24 15.43
CA THR A 84 19.86 -17.85 15.95
C THR A 84 18.69 -17.61 16.93
N GLY A 85 18.11 -18.69 17.45
CA GLY A 85 17.06 -18.63 18.47
C GLY A 85 15.66 -18.35 17.93
N GLY A 86 15.40 -18.66 16.65
CA GLY A 86 14.05 -18.63 16.07
C GLY A 86 13.38 -17.25 16.01
N ARG A 87 14.14 -16.16 16.21
CA ARG A 87 13.60 -14.79 16.28
C ARG A 87 12.99 -14.30 14.97
N VAL A 88 13.30 -14.97 13.85
CA VAL A 88 12.82 -14.60 12.51
C VAL A 88 11.98 -15.74 11.96
N ALA A 89 10.67 -15.52 11.84
CA ALA A 89 9.79 -16.46 11.15
C ALA A 89 10.17 -16.54 9.66
N ARG A 90 10.33 -17.77 9.15
CA ARG A 90 10.62 -18.13 7.75
C ARG A 90 11.83 -17.37 7.16
N PRO A 91 13.05 -17.59 7.69
CA PRO A 91 14.25 -16.92 7.21
C PRO A 91 14.59 -17.30 5.76
N GLY A 92 14.31 -18.55 5.32
CA GLY A 92 14.53 -18.97 3.93
C GLY A 92 13.74 -18.13 2.94
N ASP A 93 12.43 -17.97 3.14
CA ASP A 93 11.58 -17.14 2.28
C ASP A 93 12.10 -15.70 2.20
N LYS A 94 12.53 -15.13 3.33
CA LYS A 94 13.07 -13.77 3.39
C LYS A 94 14.40 -13.64 2.66
N ALA A 95 15.28 -14.63 2.79
CA ALA A 95 16.56 -14.67 2.10
C ALA A 95 16.35 -14.76 0.58
N HIS A 96 15.45 -15.62 0.09
CA HIS A 96 15.14 -15.70 -1.33
C HIS A 96 14.42 -14.47 -1.87
N ARG A 97 13.50 -13.86 -1.11
CA ARG A 97 12.87 -12.57 -1.49
C ARG A 97 13.92 -11.45 -1.57
N LEU A 98 14.88 -11.42 -0.64
CA LEU A 98 16.00 -10.47 -0.69
C LEU A 98 16.90 -10.75 -1.90
N ALA A 99 17.24 -12.01 -2.15
CA ALA A 99 18.05 -12.44 -3.29
C ALA A 99 17.42 -12.00 -4.62
N ALA A 100 16.12 -12.24 -4.81
CA ALA A 100 15.40 -11.78 -5.99
C ALA A 100 15.48 -10.27 -6.15
N ARG A 101 15.20 -9.50 -5.08
CA ARG A 101 15.30 -8.03 -5.11
C ARG A 101 16.71 -7.54 -5.44
N LEU A 102 17.76 -8.17 -4.91
CA LEU A 102 19.14 -7.80 -5.23
C LEU A 102 19.50 -8.04 -6.70
N ARG A 103 18.90 -9.05 -7.35
CA ARG A 103 19.11 -9.33 -8.77
C ARG A 103 18.33 -8.37 -9.68
N ASP A 104 17.06 -8.14 -9.36
CA ASP A 104 16.11 -7.58 -10.31
C ASP A 104 15.88 -6.07 -10.15
N VAL A 105 16.06 -5.53 -8.94
CA VAL A 105 15.82 -4.12 -8.65
C VAL A 105 17.01 -3.25 -9.04
N ARG A 106 16.81 -2.31 -9.99
CA ARG A 106 17.85 -1.37 -10.44
C ARG A 106 17.65 0.04 -9.92
N THR A 107 16.41 0.45 -9.74
CA THR A 107 16.01 1.79 -9.32
C THR A 107 15.06 1.76 -8.12
N ILE A 108 14.80 2.92 -7.53
CA ILE A 108 13.79 3.07 -6.47
C ILE A 108 12.38 2.73 -6.97
N ASP A 109 12.09 2.96 -8.25
CA ASP A 109 10.81 2.64 -8.89
C ASP A 109 10.65 1.12 -9.00
N ASP A 110 11.71 0.40 -9.40
CA ASP A 110 11.72 -1.07 -9.39
C ASP A 110 11.56 -1.62 -7.96
N LEU A 111 12.17 -0.94 -6.97
CA LEU A 111 12.05 -1.35 -5.58
C LEU A 111 10.60 -1.25 -5.13
N TYR A 112 9.97 -0.09 -5.36
CA TYR A 112 8.55 0.13 -5.06
C TYR A 112 7.69 -0.94 -5.72
N ARG A 113 7.88 -1.19 -7.03
CA ARG A 113 7.14 -2.22 -7.75
C ARG A 113 7.30 -3.61 -7.10
N SER A 114 8.52 -3.99 -6.73
CA SER A 114 8.80 -5.26 -6.04
C SER A 114 8.21 -5.36 -4.62
N LEU A 115 7.84 -4.23 -4.01
CA LEU A 115 7.24 -4.16 -2.68
C LEU A 115 5.70 -4.25 -2.74
N VAL A 116 5.08 -3.92 -3.87
CA VAL A 116 3.62 -3.96 -4.07
C VAL A 116 3.18 -5.08 -5.00
N SER A 117 4.12 -5.84 -5.58
CA SER A 117 3.86 -7.03 -6.40
C SER A 117 4.29 -8.30 -5.65
N GLU A 118 3.37 -9.25 -5.50
CA GLU A 118 3.68 -10.58 -4.93
C GLU A 118 4.16 -11.59 -5.99
N TRP A 119 3.75 -11.43 -7.25
CA TRP A 119 4.07 -12.36 -8.34
C TRP A 119 4.86 -11.68 -9.47
N PRO A 120 6.19 -11.53 -9.35
CA PRO A 120 7.03 -11.02 -10.42
C PRO A 120 7.32 -12.16 -11.42
N GLY A 121 6.48 -12.37 -12.45
CA GLY A 121 6.73 -13.44 -13.42
C GLY A 121 5.60 -13.71 -14.41
N ASP A 122 5.64 -14.92 -14.98
CA ASP A 122 4.69 -15.42 -15.98
C ASP A 122 3.25 -15.18 -15.55
N ALA A 123 2.42 -14.79 -16.53
CA ALA A 123 1.02 -14.50 -16.29
C ALA A 123 0.36 -15.67 -15.55
N MET A 124 -0.18 -15.39 -14.37
CA MET A 124 -1.00 -16.34 -13.61
C MET A 124 -2.18 -16.87 -14.44
N VAL A 125 -2.56 -16.11 -15.47
CA VAL A 125 -3.53 -16.49 -16.49
C VAL A 125 -2.78 -16.86 -17.77
N GLY A 126 -2.83 -18.14 -18.13
CA GLY A 126 -2.25 -18.64 -19.39
C GLY A 126 -2.89 -17.99 -20.62
N GLY A 127 -2.10 -17.81 -21.69
CA GLY A 127 -2.57 -17.26 -22.97
C GLY A 127 -2.54 -15.73 -23.08
N LEU A 128 -2.14 -15.01 -22.01
CA LEU A 128 -1.88 -13.58 -22.09
C LEU A 128 -0.48 -13.32 -22.65
N ASN A 129 -0.40 -13.10 -23.98
CA ASN A 129 0.84 -12.83 -24.70
C ASN A 129 1.21 -11.34 -24.78
N HIS A 130 0.48 -10.47 -24.07
CA HIS A 130 0.72 -9.03 -24.09
C HIS A 130 1.13 -8.52 -22.72
N PRO A 131 2.12 -7.61 -22.64
CA PRO A 131 2.46 -6.96 -21.39
C PRO A 131 1.25 -6.14 -20.93
N ASN A 132 0.65 -6.52 -19.80
CA ASN A 132 -0.40 -5.74 -19.14
C ASN A 132 0.23 -4.48 -18.53
N ARG A 133 0.44 -3.46 -19.37
CA ARG A 133 0.81 -2.13 -18.90
C ARG A 133 -0.35 -1.54 -18.14
N SER A 134 -0.04 -1.02 -16.96
CA SER A 134 -0.95 -0.40 -16.01
C SER A 134 -0.33 0.88 -15.48
N ILE A 135 -1.11 1.65 -14.71
CA ILE A 135 -0.58 2.86 -14.04
C ILE A 135 0.55 2.50 -13.07
N LEU A 136 0.63 1.24 -12.59
CA LEU A 136 1.74 0.76 -11.76
C LEU A 136 3.09 0.75 -12.51
N ASP A 137 3.06 0.69 -13.84
CA ASP A 137 4.24 0.77 -14.71
C ASP A 137 4.74 2.21 -14.91
N ASP A 138 3.97 3.21 -14.51
CA ASP A 138 4.40 4.61 -14.58
C ASP A 138 5.57 4.85 -13.60
N PRO A 139 6.55 5.70 -13.97
CA PRO A 139 7.59 6.11 -13.05
C PRO A 139 6.99 6.82 -11.83
N LEU A 140 7.69 6.72 -10.70
CA LEU A 140 7.23 7.40 -9.50
C LEU A 140 7.17 8.93 -9.73
N PRO A 141 6.21 9.66 -9.12
CA PRO A 141 5.99 11.06 -9.44
C PRO A 141 7.20 11.97 -9.16
N VAL A 142 7.92 12.33 -10.22
CA VAL A 142 9.19 13.08 -10.13
C VAL A 142 9.02 14.46 -9.50
N ALA A 143 7.83 15.07 -9.62
CA ALA A 143 7.54 16.39 -9.05
C ALA A 143 7.68 16.46 -7.52
N LEU A 144 7.69 15.31 -6.83
CA LEU A 144 7.91 15.25 -5.37
C LEU A 144 9.40 15.28 -4.98
N GLY A 145 10.29 15.65 -5.89
CA GLY A 145 11.71 15.85 -5.60
C GLY A 145 12.37 14.58 -5.05
N GLY A 146 13.44 14.68 -4.28
CA GLY A 146 14.21 13.51 -3.78
C GLY A 146 13.49 12.64 -2.73
N ASP A 147 12.25 12.93 -2.35
CA ASP A 147 11.55 12.20 -1.30
C ASP A 147 10.91 10.91 -1.83
N ALA A 148 11.66 9.81 -1.72
CA ALA A 148 11.22 8.48 -2.14
C ALA A 148 9.95 8.02 -1.41
N ALA A 149 9.74 8.39 -0.14
CA ALA A 149 8.55 7.98 0.61
C ALA A 149 7.30 8.70 0.08
N ALA A 150 7.38 10.03 -0.10
CA ALA A 150 6.29 10.82 -0.66
C ALA A 150 5.91 10.34 -2.08
N ARG A 151 6.91 10.01 -2.90
CA ARG A 151 6.73 9.41 -4.22
C ARG A 151 5.97 8.08 -4.20
N MET A 152 6.34 7.18 -3.28
CA MET A 152 5.64 5.89 -3.11
C MET A 152 4.20 6.10 -2.64
N MET A 153 3.97 6.98 -1.65
CA MET A 153 2.63 7.33 -1.18
C MET A 153 1.76 7.88 -2.31
N ALA A 154 2.34 8.73 -3.16
CA ALA A 154 1.66 9.28 -4.32
C ALA A 154 1.24 8.23 -5.33
N GLN A 155 2.12 7.25 -5.57
CA GLN A 155 1.81 6.16 -6.48
C GLN A 155 0.74 5.23 -5.90
N ASP A 156 0.77 4.96 -4.59
CA ASP A 156 -0.27 4.19 -3.91
C ASP A 156 -1.64 4.88 -3.94
N MET A 157 -1.67 6.22 -3.84
CA MET A 157 -2.87 7.02 -4.07
C MET A 157 -3.39 6.96 -5.51
N ARG A 158 -2.61 6.47 -6.48
CA ARG A 158 -3.04 6.33 -7.89
C ARG A 158 -3.41 4.89 -8.26
N THR A 159 -2.80 3.89 -7.62
CA THR A 159 -2.90 2.48 -8.03
C THR A 159 -3.41 1.59 -6.90
N TYR A 160 -2.74 1.58 -5.76
CA TYR A 160 -2.99 0.64 -4.68
C TYR A 160 -4.32 0.91 -3.94
N LEU A 161 -4.57 2.17 -3.56
CA LEU A 161 -5.80 2.57 -2.89
C LEU A 161 -7.08 2.37 -3.72
N PRO A 162 -7.18 2.83 -4.99
CA PRO A 162 -8.40 2.69 -5.77
C PRO A 162 -8.66 1.24 -6.16
N ASP A 163 -7.61 0.50 -6.52
CA ASP A 163 -7.75 -0.80 -7.18
C ASP A 163 -7.71 -1.97 -6.18
N ALA A 164 -7.09 -1.81 -5.01
CA ALA A 164 -7.12 -2.83 -3.95
C ALA A 164 -8.10 -2.43 -2.83
N PHE A 165 -7.79 -1.42 -2.03
CA PHE A 165 -8.53 -1.20 -0.79
C PHE A 165 -9.95 -0.70 -0.97
N CYS A 166 -10.16 0.33 -1.80
CA CYS A 166 -11.50 0.85 -2.07
C CYS A 166 -12.37 -0.19 -2.78
N ALA A 167 -11.80 -0.92 -3.75
CA ALA A 167 -12.50 -1.99 -4.45
C ALA A 167 -12.95 -3.08 -3.47
N ARG A 168 -12.04 -3.56 -2.62
CA ARG A 168 -12.31 -4.52 -1.54
C ARG A 168 -13.43 -4.05 -0.62
N SER A 169 -13.25 -2.90 0.03
CA SER A 169 -14.18 -2.44 1.06
C SER A 169 -15.56 -2.14 0.50
N THR A 170 -15.63 -1.55 -0.70
CA THR A 170 -16.88 -1.27 -1.40
C THR A 170 -17.60 -2.56 -1.79
N ALA A 171 -16.89 -3.51 -2.41
CA ALA A 171 -17.47 -4.79 -2.80
C ALA A 171 -17.98 -5.59 -1.58
N SER A 172 -17.20 -5.63 -0.50
CA SER A 172 -17.59 -6.25 0.77
C SER A 172 -18.87 -5.66 1.34
N ALA A 173 -18.97 -4.33 1.36
CA ALA A 173 -20.11 -3.64 1.94
C ALA A 173 -21.35 -3.77 1.04
N MET A 174 -21.20 -3.60 -0.27
CA MET A 174 -22.29 -3.74 -1.24
C MET A 174 -22.87 -5.16 -1.27
N ALA A 175 -22.04 -6.20 -1.08
CA ALA A 175 -22.49 -7.59 -0.99
C ALA A 175 -23.49 -7.83 0.16
N VAL A 176 -23.54 -6.92 1.15
CA VAL A 176 -24.51 -6.97 2.26
C VAL A 176 -25.39 -5.72 2.32
N SER A 177 -25.48 -4.93 1.24
CA SER A 177 -26.26 -3.68 1.21
C SER A 177 -25.89 -2.68 2.33
N LEU A 178 -24.61 -2.60 2.68
CA LEU A 178 -24.04 -1.58 3.58
C LEU A 178 -23.41 -0.46 2.75
N GLU A 179 -23.71 0.80 3.06
CA GLU A 179 -23.01 1.95 2.47
C GLU A 179 -21.75 2.25 3.28
N THR A 180 -20.59 2.33 2.62
CA THR A 180 -19.35 2.81 3.23
C THR A 180 -19.01 4.21 2.72
N ARG A 181 -18.60 5.08 3.64
CA ARG A 181 -18.06 6.41 3.32
C ARG A 181 -16.61 6.48 3.76
N VAL A 182 -15.74 7.11 2.97
CA VAL A 182 -14.30 7.22 3.24
C VAL A 182 -13.95 8.69 3.52
N PRO A 183 -13.99 9.15 4.79
CA PRO A 183 -13.75 10.56 5.12
C PRO A 183 -12.35 11.04 4.76
N PHE A 184 -11.36 10.15 4.75
CA PHE A 184 -9.99 10.48 4.35
C PHE A 184 -9.87 10.88 2.88
N LEU A 185 -10.81 10.47 2.03
CA LEU A 185 -10.89 10.91 0.63
C LEU A 185 -11.62 12.25 0.45
N ASP A 186 -11.91 12.97 1.54
CA ASP A 186 -12.35 14.36 1.46
C ASP A 186 -11.22 15.25 0.91
N PRO A 187 -11.49 16.13 -0.08
CA PRO A 187 -10.47 17.01 -0.65
C PRO A 187 -9.74 17.87 0.39
N GLY A 188 -10.42 18.30 1.45
CA GLY A 188 -9.82 19.08 2.54
C GLY A 188 -8.83 18.26 3.36
N VAL A 189 -9.16 17.01 3.67
CA VAL A 189 -8.26 16.08 4.40
C VAL A 189 -7.06 15.72 3.54
N ILE A 190 -7.29 15.44 2.25
CA ILE A 190 -6.26 15.22 1.24
C ILE A 190 -5.28 16.40 1.17
N ALA A 191 -5.81 17.62 1.03
CA ALA A 191 -4.99 18.82 0.91
C ALA A 191 -4.24 19.14 2.20
N ALA A 192 -4.87 18.92 3.36
CA ALA A 192 -4.21 19.07 4.66
C ALA A 192 -3.05 18.07 4.80
N SER A 193 -3.29 16.80 4.45
CA SER A 193 -2.23 15.78 4.45
C SER A 193 -1.10 16.15 3.50
N ALA A 194 -1.38 16.60 2.28
CA ALA A 194 -0.36 17.00 1.30
C ALA A 194 0.60 18.08 1.83
N ARG A 195 0.11 18.98 2.70
CA ARG A 195 0.91 20.07 3.29
C ARG A 195 1.72 19.66 4.51
N LEU A 196 1.46 18.49 5.10
CA LEU A 196 2.18 18.05 6.29
C LEU A 196 3.61 17.63 5.93
N PRO A 197 4.63 18.11 6.66
CA PRO A 197 6.00 17.64 6.51
C PRO A 197 6.11 16.12 6.66
N MET A 198 6.93 15.47 5.84
CA MET A 198 7.11 14.01 5.89
C MET A 198 7.61 13.51 7.24
N ALA A 199 8.41 14.32 7.96
CA ALA A 199 8.87 14.01 9.31
C ALA A 199 7.73 13.94 10.36
N MET A 200 6.57 14.55 10.08
CA MET A 200 5.36 14.44 10.92
C MET A 200 4.55 13.19 10.57
N LYS A 201 4.58 12.75 9.31
CA LYS A 201 3.87 11.56 8.84
C LYS A 201 4.59 10.28 9.25
N ILE A 202 5.90 10.23 9.01
CA ILE A 202 6.74 9.06 9.20
C ILE A 202 7.80 9.40 10.25
N ARG A 203 7.53 9.08 11.53
CA ARG A 203 8.44 9.35 12.65
C ARG A 203 8.84 8.05 13.33
N GLY A 204 10.10 7.91 13.75
CA GLY A 204 10.52 6.91 14.76
C GLY A 204 10.33 5.41 14.48
N GLY A 205 9.75 4.98 13.35
CA GLY A 205 9.63 3.57 13.01
C GLY A 205 8.39 3.22 12.19
N PRO A 206 8.28 1.96 11.74
CA PRO A 206 7.14 1.44 10.97
C PRO A 206 5.76 1.55 11.65
N ARG A 207 5.69 1.76 12.97
CA ARG A 207 4.42 1.83 13.73
C ARG A 207 4.12 3.20 14.33
N GLN A 208 4.96 4.19 14.06
CA GLN A 208 4.83 5.53 14.62
C GLN A 208 4.40 6.49 13.50
N VAL A 209 3.17 6.30 13.05
CA VAL A 209 2.49 7.26 12.19
C VAL A 209 1.65 8.15 13.07
N VAL A 210 2.03 9.43 13.13
CA VAL A 210 1.29 10.41 13.94
C VAL A 210 0.11 10.86 13.10
N ALA A 211 -1.09 10.41 13.46
CA ALA A 211 -2.27 11.23 13.25
C ALA A 211 -2.03 12.50 14.07
N ALA A 212 -1.79 13.63 13.40
CA ALA A 212 -1.66 14.91 14.08
C ALA A 212 -2.89 15.09 14.99
N ALA A 213 -2.66 15.05 16.29
CA ALA A 213 -3.70 15.14 17.29
C ALA A 213 -4.32 16.53 17.23
N ASN A 214 -5.43 16.65 16.52
CA ASN A 214 -6.50 17.54 16.94
C ASN A 214 -7.51 16.63 17.65
N PRO A 215 -7.88 16.85 18.92
CA PRO A 215 -8.96 16.08 19.53
C PRO A 215 -10.17 16.13 18.60
N LEU A 216 -10.61 14.95 18.16
CA LEU A 216 -11.88 14.82 17.45
C LEU A 216 -12.92 15.59 18.29
N PRO A 217 -13.69 16.52 17.71
CA PRO A 217 -14.80 17.11 18.43
C PRO A 217 -15.66 15.96 18.99
N PRO A 218 -16.27 16.13 20.17
CA PRO A 218 -17.06 15.09 20.81
C PRO A 218 -18.03 14.49 19.80
N ARG A 219 -18.16 13.15 19.83
CA ARG A 219 -19.02 12.39 18.90
C ARG A 219 -20.35 13.14 18.72
N PRO A 220 -20.74 13.55 17.50
CA PRO A 220 -22.06 14.09 17.31
C PRO A 220 -23.06 12.99 17.70
N ALA A 221 -23.86 13.28 18.72
CA ALA A 221 -25.01 12.47 19.06
C ALA A 221 -25.97 12.57 17.88
N ARG A 222 -25.92 11.56 17.00
CA ARG A 222 -26.53 11.47 15.66
C ARG A 222 -25.66 12.11 14.57
N VAL A 223 -25.16 11.26 13.68
CA VAL A 223 -24.78 11.65 12.33
C VAL A 223 -26.08 12.04 11.62
N ASP A 224 -26.27 13.33 11.37
CA ASP A 224 -27.41 13.83 10.62
C ASP A 224 -27.53 13.10 9.28
N ARG A 225 -28.77 12.76 8.94
CA ARG A 225 -29.15 12.25 7.62
C ARG A 225 -29.00 13.38 6.60
N ALA A 226 -27.77 13.70 6.20
CA ALA A 226 -27.52 14.59 5.08
C ALA A 226 -28.12 13.93 3.81
N PRO A 227 -28.92 14.66 3.02
CA PRO A 227 -29.54 14.13 1.81
C PRO A 227 -28.50 13.75 0.75
N GLN A 228 -28.88 12.78 -0.08
CA GLN A 228 -28.07 12.05 -1.05
C GLN A 228 -27.14 12.93 -1.90
N GLY A 229 -25.83 12.78 -1.71
CA GLY A 229 -24.86 12.98 -2.78
C GLY A 229 -24.71 11.65 -3.55
N ARG A 230 -24.84 11.66 -4.88
CA ARG A 230 -24.67 10.45 -5.72
C ARG A 230 -23.39 9.70 -5.35
N PHE A 231 -23.47 8.37 -5.30
CA PHE A 231 -22.30 7.49 -5.23
C PHE A 231 -21.33 7.87 -6.36
N ARG A 232 -20.19 8.46 -6.01
CA ARG A 232 -19.15 8.85 -6.97
C ARG A 232 -17.98 7.92 -6.79
N HIS A 233 -17.56 7.29 -7.90
CA HIS A 233 -16.46 6.34 -7.95
C HIS A 233 -15.19 6.93 -7.28
N PRO A 234 -14.49 6.18 -6.40
CA PRO A 234 -13.33 6.64 -5.64
C PRO A 234 -12.26 7.37 -6.48
N ARG A 235 -11.95 6.82 -7.66
CA ARG A 235 -11.03 7.40 -8.67
C ARG A 235 -11.24 8.90 -8.96
N ARG A 236 -12.49 9.43 -8.92
CA ARG A 236 -12.74 10.87 -9.18
C ARG A 236 -12.33 11.78 -8.01
N ARG A 237 -12.30 11.30 -6.78
CA ARG A 237 -11.90 12.08 -5.59
C ARG A 237 -10.38 12.13 -5.42
N MET A 238 -9.68 11.13 -5.94
CA MET A 238 -8.24 10.94 -5.78
C MET A 238 -7.41 11.88 -6.65
N ALA A 239 -8.01 12.41 -7.72
CA ALA A 239 -7.40 13.46 -8.54
C ALA A 239 -7.02 14.71 -7.73
N ALA A 240 -7.73 15.01 -6.63
CA ALA A 240 -7.45 16.17 -5.79
C ALA A 240 -6.10 16.09 -5.07
N TRP A 241 -5.66 14.90 -4.64
CA TRP A 241 -4.37 14.74 -3.97
C TRP A 241 -3.22 14.85 -4.97
N THR A 242 -3.38 14.20 -6.12
CA THR A 242 -2.44 14.28 -7.24
C THR A 242 -2.29 15.72 -7.73
N ALA A 243 -3.38 16.47 -7.87
CA ALA A 243 -3.37 17.90 -8.19
C ALA A 243 -2.66 18.73 -7.11
N ALA A 244 -3.05 18.56 -5.84
CA ALA A 244 -2.49 19.29 -4.71
C ALA A 244 -0.98 19.05 -4.50
N CYS A 245 -0.49 17.84 -4.77
CA CYS A 245 0.91 17.46 -4.57
C CYS A 245 1.79 17.71 -5.80
N LEU A 246 1.24 17.59 -7.02
CA LEU A 246 2.00 17.77 -8.26
C LEU A 246 1.89 19.18 -8.85
N GLY A 247 1.22 20.11 -8.16
CA GLY A 247 1.11 21.52 -8.57
C GLY A 247 0.33 21.73 -9.86
N ARG A 248 -0.69 20.90 -10.13
CA ARG A 248 -1.59 21.05 -11.29
C ARG A 248 -2.99 21.43 -10.86
#